data_AF-A0A9F1TS46-F1
#
_entry.id   AF-A0A9F1TS46-F1
#
_cell.length_a   1.000
_cell.length_b   1.000
_cell.length_c   1.000
_cell.angle_alpha   90.00
_cell.angle_beta   90.00
_cell.angle_gamma   90.00
#
_symmetry.space_group_name_H-M   'P 1'
#
loop_
_entity.id
_entity.type
_entity.pdbx_description
1 polymer ?
#
loop_
_entity_poly.entity_id
_entity_poly.type
_entity_poly.pdbx_seq_one_letter_code
_entity_poly.pdbx_strand_id
1 'polypeptide(L)'
;MAAIESPEKISDVPKALVKNMIFLATSGFGVVVALAWNEFIKAGIDQYIAPYFKGGSIFSLFIYAIVVTVVAVVVIMQLSSIEKRLARIESLFEAKIARQKKQAKNKQTSAK
;
A
#
# COMPACT_ATOMS: atom_id res chain seq x y z
N MET A 1 2.50 -5.42 -15.01
CA MET A 1 1.21 -5.60 -15.70
C MET A 1 0.53 -6.80 -15.05
N ALA A 2 -0.45 -6.58 -14.18
CA ALA A 2 -1.19 -7.69 -13.57
C ALA A 2 -2.05 -8.34 -14.66
N ALA A 3 -1.75 -9.58 -15.00
CA ALA A 3 -2.51 -10.33 -15.99
C ALA A 3 -3.96 -10.45 -15.49
N ILE A 4 -4.91 -10.13 -16.38
CA ILE A 4 -6.31 -10.45 -16.15
C ILE A 4 -6.41 -11.97 -16.07
N GLU A 5 -6.58 -12.51 -14.86
CA GLU A 5 -6.78 -13.93 -14.65
C GLU A 5 -8.13 -14.32 -15.26
N SER A 6 -8.08 -15.06 -16.37
CA SER A 6 -9.26 -15.72 -16.92
C SER A 6 -9.73 -16.81 -15.97
N PRO A 7 -11.01 -16.82 -15.56
CA PRO A 7 -11.52 -17.80 -14.60
C PRO A 7 -11.53 -19.21 -15.21
N GLU A 8 -10.87 -20.17 -14.56
CA GLU A 8 -10.82 -21.59 -14.97
C GLU A 8 -12.17 -22.31 -14.69
N LYS A 9 -12.97 -21.79 -13.75
CA LYS A 9 -14.30 -22.30 -13.38
C LYS A 9 -15.33 -21.17 -13.36
N ILE A 10 -16.56 -21.47 -13.77
CA ILE A 10 -17.68 -20.52 -13.85
C ILE A 10 -17.98 -19.85 -12.49
N SER A 11 -17.76 -20.56 -11.39
CA SER A 11 -17.94 -20.03 -10.03
C SER A 11 -16.97 -18.89 -9.66
N ASP A 12 -15.83 -18.77 -10.36
CA ASP A 12 -14.80 -17.78 -10.06
C ASP A 12 -14.95 -16.49 -10.87
N VAL A 13 -15.83 -16.48 -11.86
CA VAL A 13 -16.09 -15.31 -12.73
C VAL A 13 -16.48 -14.06 -11.93
N PRO A 14 -17.42 -14.10 -10.96
CA PRO A 14 -17.79 -12.90 -10.21
C PRO A 14 -16.63 -12.35 -9.38
N LYS A 15 -15.82 -13.25 -8.79
CA LYS A 15 -14.66 -12.89 -7.98
C LYS A 15 -13.57 -12.23 -8.82
N ALA A 16 -13.29 -12.77 -10.00
CA ALA A 16 -12.34 -12.19 -10.96
C ALA A 16 -12.82 -10.80 -11.44
N LEU A 17 -14.12 -10.65 -11.72
CA LEU A 17 -14.70 -9.39 -12.16
C LEU A 17 -14.53 -8.29 -11.10
N VAL A 18 -14.87 -8.58 -9.84
CA VAL A 18 -14.73 -7.64 -8.73
C VAL A 18 -13.26 -7.28 -8.48
N LYS A 19 -12.35 -8.27 -8.52
CA LYS A 19 -10.90 -8.03 -8.40
C LYS A 19 -10.41 -7.06 -9.48
N ASN A 20 -10.83 -7.26 -10.72
CA ASN A 20 -10.46 -6.40 -11.84
C ASN A 20 -11.06 -5.00 -11.69
N MET A 21 -12.33 -4.87 -11.29
CA MET A 21 -12.95 -3.57 -11.02
C MET A 21 -12.21 -2.79 -9.92
N ILE A 22 -11.81 -3.46 -8.83
CA ILE A 22 -11.00 -2.85 -7.76
C ILE A 22 -9.65 -2.39 -8.31
N PHE A 23 -8.99 -3.20 -9.14
CA PHE A 23 -7.71 -2.83 -9.76
C PHE A 23 -7.83 -1.62 -10.69
N LEU A 24 -8.84 -1.60 -11.57
CA LEU A 24 -9.10 -0.48 -12.47
C LEU A 24 -9.46 0.79 -11.68
N ALA A 25 -10.31 0.67 -10.67
CA ALA A 25 -10.68 1.79 -9.82
C ALA A 25 -9.47 2.33 -9.06
N THR A 26 -8.71 1.47 -8.39
CA THR A 26 -7.53 1.88 -7.60
C THR A 26 -6.46 2.53 -8.48
N SER A 27 -6.22 2.00 -9.69
CA SER A 27 -5.26 2.59 -10.62
C SER A 27 -5.72 3.96 -11.16
N GLY A 28 -6.99 4.08 -11.57
CA GLY A 28 -7.56 5.35 -12.03
C GLY A 28 -7.60 6.42 -10.93
N PHE A 29 -8.14 6.06 -9.74
CA PHE A 29 -8.20 6.98 -8.61
C PHE A 29 -6.83 7.32 -8.02
N GLY A 30 -5.82 6.46 -8.17
CA GLY A 30 -4.46 6.76 -7.71
C GLY A 30 -3.91 8.05 -8.32
N VAL A 31 -4.17 8.29 -9.62
CA VAL A 31 -3.76 9.53 -10.31
C VAL A 31 -4.52 10.75 -9.77
N VAL A 32 -5.84 10.60 -9.61
CA VAL A 32 -6.70 11.68 -9.08
C VAL A 32 -6.29 12.07 -7.66
N VAL A 33 -6.02 11.09 -6.80
CA VAL A 33 -5.56 11.30 -5.42
C VAL A 33 -4.20 11.99 -5.42
N ALA A 34 -3.27 11.57 -6.27
CA ALA A 34 -1.95 12.20 -6.37
C ALA A 34 -2.05 13.68 -6.78
N LEU A 35 -2.94 14.00 -7.74
CA LEU A 35 -3.16 15.38 -8.18
C LEU A 35 -3.82 16.24 -7.08
N ALA A 36 -4.86 15.72 -6.42
CA ALA A 36 -5.57 16.43 -5.37
C ALA A 36 -4.66 16.77 -4.17
N TRP A 37 -3.79 15.84 -3.75
CA TRP A 37 -2.82 16.11 -2.67
C TRP A 37 -1.76 17.12 -3.08
N ASN A 38 -1.29 17.10 -4.33
CA ASN A 38 -0.36 18.10 -4.86
C ASN A 38 -0.96 19.51 -4.79
N GLU A 39 -2.19 19.68 -5.29
CA GLU A 39 -2.92 20.95 -5.24
C GLU A 39 -3.19 21.41 -3.81
N PHE A 40 -3.62 20.49 -2.94
CA PHE A 40 -3.86 20.79 -1.53
C PHE A 40 -2.60 21.31 -0.81
N ILE A 41 -1.45 20.65 -1.01
CA ILE A 41 -0.19 21.06 -0.39
C ILE A 41 0.22 22.45 -0.90
N LYS A 42 0.13 22.70 -2.22
CA LYS A 42 0.44 24.01 -2.80
C LYS A 42 -0.43 25.12 -2.23
N ALA A 43 -1.75 24.93 -2.27
CA ALA A 43 -2.70 25.90 -1.75
C ALA A 43 -2.51 26.14 -0.25
N GLY A 44 -2.24 25.08 0.52
CA GLY A 44 -1.94 25.18 1.94
C GLY A 44 -0.68 26.00 2.21
N ILE A 45 0.38 25.81 1.44
CA ILE A 45 1.61 26.60 1.59
C ILE A 45 1.37 28.06 1.20
N ASP A 46 0.71 28.31 0.07
CA ASP A 46 0.44 29.66 -0.40
C ASP A 46 -0.49 30.44 0.55
N GLN A 47 -1.46 29.77 1.17
CA GLN A 47 -2.40 30.41 2.08
C GLN A 47 -1.87 30.55 3.52
N TYR A 48 -1.18 29.54 4.05
CA TYR A 48 -0.81 29.49 5.47
C TYR A 48 0.67 29.73 5.74
N ILE A 49 1.55 29.63 4.75
CA ILE A 49 3.00 29.75 4.97
C ILE A 49 3.57 30.95 4.23
N ALA A 50 3.25 31.13 2.95
CA ALA A 50 3.78 32.23 2.13
C ALA A 50 3.58 33.63 2.74
N PRO A 51 2.45 33.98 3.41
CA PRO A 51 2.28 35.31 4.00
C PRO A 51 3.27 35.63 5.12
N TYR A 52 3.86 34.62 5.77
CA TYR A 52 4.82 34.79 6.86
C TYR A 52 6.26 35.02 6.36
N PHE A 53 6.53 34.75 5.08
CA PHE A 53 7.85 34.88 4.49
C PHE A 53 7.84 35.98 3.42
N LYS A 54 8.51 37.11 3.69
CA LYS A 54 8.62 38.26 2.78
C LYS A 54 9.44 37.98 1.49
N GLY A 55 9.76 36.72 1.21
CA GLY A 55 10.74 36.26 0.22
C GLY A 55 10.16 35.69 -1.08
N GLY A 56 9.00 36.15 -1.56
CA GLY A 56 8.51 35.87 -2.91
C GLY A 56 8.30 34.41 -3.31
N SER A 57 7.92 34.20 -4.58
CA SER A 57 7.50 32.91 -5.15
C SER A 57 8.52 31.77 -4.91
N ILE A 58 9.82 32.05 -4.95
CA ILE A 58 10.86 31.02 -4.82
C ILE A 58 10.91 30.37 -3.44
N PHE A 59 10.63 31.13 -2.37
CA PHE A 59 10.58 30.60 -1.00
C PHE A 59 9.36 29.69 -0.81
N SER A 60 8.21 30.01 -1.43
CA SER A 60 7.04 29.12 -1.43
C SER A 60 7.35 27.78 -2.10
N LEU A 61 8.02 27.79 -3.26
CA LEU A 61 8.45 26.56 -3.94
C LEU A 61 9.45 25.73 -3.11
N PHE A 62 10.37 26.39 -2.40
CA PHE A 62 11.34 25.70 -1.55
C PHE A 62 10.66 24.97 -0.37
N ILE A 63 9.70 25.64 0.28
CA ILE A 63 8.90 25.05 1.36
C ILE A 63 8.06 23.89 0.82
N TYR A 64 7.44 24.05 -0.34
CA TYR A 64 6.72 22.98 -1.03
C TYR A 64 7.59 21.74 -1.25
N ALA A 65 8.81 21.91 -1.74
CA ALA A 65 9.73 20.79 -1.94
C ALA A 65 10.03 20.06 -0.62
N ILE A 66 10.26 20.79 0.47
CA ILE A 66 10.51 20.20 1.80
C ILE A 66 9.28 19.44 2.29
N VAL A 67 8.10 20.06 2.25
CA VAL A 67 6.84 19.44 2.73
C VAL A 67 6.55 18.16 1.96
N VAL A 68 6.62 18.19 0.63
CA VAL A 68 6.40 16.99 -0.21
C VAL A 68 7.43 15.90 0.11
N THR A 69 8.70 16.26 0.33
CA THR A 69 9.73 15.28 0.72
C THR A 69 9.43 14.62 2.06
N VAL A 70 9.04 15.41 3.07
CA VAL A 70 8.67 14.88 4.39
C VAL A 70 7.47 13.95 4.27
N VAL A 71 6.42 14.36 3.56
CA VAL A 71 5.23 13.53 3.33
C VAL A 71 5.60 12.23 2.61
N ALA A 72 6.43 12.29 1.57
CA ALA A 72 6.89 11.12 0.84
C ALA A 72 7.65 10.14 1.74
N VAL A 73 8.60 10.63 2.55
CA VAL A 73 9.36 9.79 3.50
C VAL A 73 8.42 9.13 4.50
N VAL A 74 7.46 9.87 5.06
CA VAL A 74 6.46 9.32 5.99
C VAL A 74 5.66 8.20 5.32
N VAL A 75 5.15 8.43 4.12
CA VAL A 75 4.39 7.41 3.37
C VAL A 75 5.25 6.17 3.10
N ILE A 76 6.49 6.35 2.66
CA ILE A 76 7.43 5.23 2.38
C ILE A 76 7.71 4.43 3.67
N MET A 77 7.91 5.10 4.81
CA MET A 77 8.12 4.42 6.09
C MET A 77 6.90 3.61 6.54
N GLN A 78 5.70 4.13 6.32
CA GLN A 78 4.45 3.43 6.63
C GLN A 78 4.30 2.19 5.74
N LEU A 79 4.57 2.32 4.43
CA LEU A 79 4.58 1.19 3.50
C LEU A 79 5.59 0.12 3.89
N SER A 80 6.82 0.50 4.24
CA SER A 80 7.86 -0.44 4.70
C SER A 80 7.44 -1.17 5.99
N SER A 81 6.72 -0.50 6.87
CA SER A 81 6.19 -1.12 8.09
C SER A 81 5.11 -2.15 7.79
N ILE A 82 4.26 -1.89 6.79
CA ILE A 82 3.24 -2.83 6.32
C ILE A 82 3.90 -4.05 5.67
N GLU A 83 4.90 -3.86 4.82
CA GLU A 83 5.66 -4.94 4.19
C GLU A 83 6.24 -5.91 5.23
N LYS A 84 6.90 -5.38 6.27
CA LYS A 84 7.44 -6.19 7.36
C LYS A 84 6.37 -6.99 8.11
N ARG A 85 5.18 -6.41 8.29
CA ARG A 85 4.05 -7.10 8.94
C ARG A 85 3.54 -8.24 8.08
N LEU A 86 3.41 -8.04 6.77
CA LEU A 86 2.97 -9.08 5.83
C LEU A 86 3.97 -10.25 5.81
N ALA A 87 5.27 -9.97 5.67
CA ALA A 87 6.32 -10.99 5.70
C ALA A 87 6.33 -11.78 7.02
N ARG A 88 6.11 -11.10 8.16
CA ARG A 88 5.98 -11.78 9.46
C ARG A 88 4.78 -12.72 9.48
N ILE A 89 3.62 -12.26 9.01
CA ILE A 89 2.39 -13.06 8.99
C ILE A 89 2.61 -14.34 8.17
N GLU A 90 3.25 -14.24 7.01
CA GLU A 90 3.61 -15.39 6.16
C GLU A 90 4.48 -16.41 6.89
N SER A 91 5.56 -15.95 7.56
CA SER A 91 6.44 -16.84 8.35
C SER A 91 5.72 -17.57 9.49
N LEU A 92 4.70 -16.94 10.09
CA LEU A 92 3.89 -17.54 11.16
C LEU A 92 2.97 -18.62 10.62
N PHE A 93 2.40 -18.43 9.43
CA PHE A 93 1.59 -19.45 8.77
C PHE A 93 2.43 -20.67 8.41
N GLU A 94 3.61 -20.49 7.83
CA GLU A 94 4.55 -21.58 7.52
C GLU A 94 4.95 -22.36 8.79
N ALA A 95 5.29 -21.65 9.87
CA ALA A 95 5.63 -22.29 11.14
C ALA A 95 4.46 -23.09 11.74
N LYS A 96 3.21 -22.59 11.63
CA LYS A 96 2.01 -23.31 12.09
C LYS A 96 1.77 -24.58 11.28
N ILE A 97 1.87 -24.51 9.96
CA ILE A 97 1.68 -25.66 9.06
C ILE A 97 2.74 -26.73 9.34
N ALA A 98 4.01 -26.34 9.49
CA ALA A 98 5.10 -27.27 9.82
C ALA A 98 4.88 -27.97 11.18
N ARG A 99 4.43 -27.22 12.21
CA ARG A 99 4.09 -27.78 13.52
C ARG A 99 2.95 -28.80 13.44
N GLN A 100 1.89 -28.49 12.70
CA GLN A 100 0.76 -29.42 12.52
C GLN A 100 1.20 -30.72 11.82
N LYS A 101 1.99 -30.63 10.74
CA LYS A 101 2.54 -31.80 10.04
C LYS A 101 3.38 -32.67 10.96
N LYS A 102 4.23 -32.06 11.80
CA LYS A 102 5.08 -32.79 12.77
C LYS A 102 4.24 -33.51 13.83
N GLN A 103 3.18 -32.89 14.34
CA GLN A 103 2.28 -33.51 15.31
C GLN A 103 1.47 -34.67 14.72
N ALA A 104 0.99 -34.53 13.48
CA ALA A 104 0.29 -35.61 12.77
C ALA A 104 1.20 -36.84 12.58
N LYS A 105 2.46 -36.62 12.19
CA LYS A 105 3.46 -37.68 12.03
C LYS A 105 3.79 -38.37 13.36
N ASN A 106 3.94 -37.61 14.45
CA ASN A 106 4.25 -38.18 15.77
C ASN A 106 3.10 -39.03 16.33
N LYS A 107 1.84 -38.60 16.12
CA LYS A 107 0.66 -39.39 16.52
C LYS A 107 0.54 -40.72 15.75
N GLN A 108 0.90 -40.75 14.46
CA GLN A 108 0.91 -41.99 13.68
C GLN A 108 2.04 -42.94 14.08
N THR A 109 3.16 -42.41 14.58
CA THR A 109 4.31 -43.23 14.99
C THR A 109 4.13 -43.82 16.39
N SER A 110 3.34 -43.18 17.25
CA SER A 110 3.02 -43.68 18.61
C SER A 110 1.86 -44.68 18.67
N ALA A 111 1.14 -44.88 17.56
CA ALA A 111 0.01 -45.80 17.45
C ALA A 111 0.35 -47.11 16.69
N LYS A 112 1.62 -47.28 16.30
CA LYS A 112 2.22 -48.53 15.82
C LYS A 112 3.15 -49.07 16.89
#